data_AF-Q0IT22-F1
#
_entry.id   AF-Q0IT22-F1
#
_cell.length_a   1.000
_cell.length_b   1.000
_cell.length_c   1.000
_cell.angle_alpha   90.00
_cell.angle_beta   90.00
_cell.angle_gamma   90.00
#
_symmetry.space_group_name_H-M   'P 1'
#
loop_
_entity.id
_entity.type
_entity.pdbx_description
1 polymer ?
#
loop_
_entity_poly.entity_id
_entity_poly.type
_entity_poly.pdbx_seq_one_letter_code
_entity_poly.pdbx_strand_id
1 'polypeptide(L)'
;VCDFDHKITYVSSGWEGSATDSRVLRSAMSKGFEVPPGKAYLVDGGYANTSSFLAPYRGVKYHLKEFGAGHRRPQNPKELFNDRHALRCEKDSRSA
;
A
#
# COMPACT_ATOMS: atom_id res chain seq x y z
N VAL A 1 -9.88 1.63 -3.28
CA VAL A 1 -9.14 0.38 -2.98
C VAL A 1 -9.24 -0.51 -4.19
N CYS A 2 -8.14 -1.11 -4.62
CA CYS A 2 -8.11 -2.05 -5.73
C CYS A 2 -7.66 -3.41 -5.25
N ASP A 3 -8.15 -4.46 -5.89
CA ASP A 3 -7.63 -5.82 -5.70
C ASP A 3 -6.35 -6.04 -6.52
N PHE A 4 -5.81 -7.26 -6.42
CA PHE A 4 -4.59 -7.66 -7.12
C PHE A 4 -4.71 -7.67 -8.66
N ASP A 5 -5.95 -7.67 -9.19
CA ASP A 5 -6.27 -7.63 -10.60
C ASP A 5 -6.58 -6.19 -11.07
N HIS A 6 -6.26 -5.19 -10.26
CA HIS A 6 -6.51 -3.76 -10.48
C HIS A 6 -8.00 -3.40 -10.59
N LYS A 7 -8.90 -4.24 -10.06
CA LYS A 7 -10.33 -3.92 -10.02
C LYS A 7 -10.61 -3.08 -8.80
N ILE A 8 -11.32 -1.97 -8.99
CA ILE A 8 -11.73 -1.09 -7.91
C ILE A 8 -12.78 -1.81 -7.07
N THR A 9 -12.45 -2.11 -5.82
CA THR A 9 -13.34 -2.77 -4.85
C THR A 9 -14.07 -1.77 -3.95
N TYR A 10 -13.55 -0.55 -3.83
CA TYR A 10 -14.15 0.47 -2.99
C TYR A 10 -13.77 1.88 -3.46
N VAL A 11 -14.78 2.76 -3.54
CA VAL A 11 -14.64 4.19 -3.83
C VAL A 11 -15.22 4.99 -2.66
N SER A 12 -14.45 5.95 -2.15
CA SER A 12 -14.92 6.94 -1.18
C SER A 12 -14.97 8.30 -1.87
N SER A 13 -16.14 8.92 -1.95
CA SER A 13 -16.35 10.23 -2.56
C SER A 13 -17.08 11.19 -1.59
N GLY A 14 -17.10 12.48 -1.92
CA GLY A 14 -17.84 13.50 -1.16
C GLY A 14 -17.06 14.15 -0.01
N TRP A 15 -15.74 14.21 -0.09
CA TRP A 15 -14.92 14.95 0.88
C TRP A 15 -14.69 16.39 0.40
N GLU A 16 -15.02 17.35 1.25
CA GLU A 16 -14.71 18.77 1.02
C GLU A 16 -13.31 19.09 1.57
N GLY A 17 -12.49 19.77 0.78
CA GLY A 17 -11.10 20.11 1.13
C GLY A 17 -10.14 18.93 1.09
N SER A 18 -9.06 19.00 1.89
CA SER A 18 -8.03 17.95 1.96
C SER A 18 -8.29 17.00 3.13
N ALA A 19 -8.18 15.69 2.89
CA ALA A 19 -8.25 14.66 3.91
C ALA A 19 -6.92 13.91 4.01
N THR A 20 -6.53 13.52 5.23
CA THR A 20 -5.39 12.62 5.42
C THR A 20 -5.81 11.18 5.15
N ASP A 21 -4.87 10.37 4.66
CA ASP A 21 -5.01 8.93 4.44
C ASP A 21 -5.74 8.21 5.57
N SER A 22 -5.31 8.46 6.82
CA SER A 22 -5.91 7.83 8.00
C SER A 22 -7.38 8.22 8.20
N ARG A 23 -7.77 9.46 7.88
CA ARG A 23 -9.16 9.92 7.99
C ARG A 23 -10.04 9.28 6.91
N VAL A 24 -9.52 9.17 5.69
CA VAL A 24 -10.21 8.50 4.58
C VAL A 24 -10.45 7.03 4.91
N LEU A 25 -9.42 6.32 5.39
CA LEU A 25 -9.55 4.91 5.76
C LEU A 25 -10.50 4.70 6.94
N ARG A 26 -10.41 5.54 7.99
CA ARG A 26 -11.33 5.44 9.14
C ARG A 26 -12.78 5.62 8.71
N SER A 27 -13.05 6.60 7.85
CA SER A 27 -14.39 6.80 7.32
C SER A 27 -14.84 5.70 6.38
N ALA A 28 -13.92 5.10 5.62
CA ALA A 28 -14.25 3.96 4.77
C ALA A 28 -14.72 2.79 5.65
N MET A 29 -13.96 2.48 6.71
CA MET A 29 -14.31 1.43 7.67
C MET A 29 -15.66 1.68 8.35
N SER A 30 -15.96 2.92 8.73
CA SER A 30 -17.28 3.25 9.30
C SER A 30 -18.44 3.13 8.29
N LYS A 31 -18.15 3.14 6.99
CA LYS A 31 -19.12 3.00 5.90
C LYS A 31 -19.20 1.57 5.36
N GLY A 32 -18.64 0.58 6.07
CA GLY A 32 -18.70 -0.83 5.71
C GLY A 32 -17.54 -1.34 4.86
N PHE A 33 -16.44 -0.60 4.74
CA PHE A 33 -15.20 -1.15 4.18
C PHE A 33 -14.53 -2.07 5.20
N GLU A 34 -14.58 -3.37 4.95
CA GLU A 34 -14.00 -4.39 5.81
C GLU A 34 -12.91 -5.18 5.08
N VAL A 35 -11.95 -5.67 5.87
CA VAL A 35 -10.90 -6.55 5.36
C VAL A 35 -11.37 -8.00 5.55
N PRO A 36 -11.45 -8.81 4.47
CA PRO A 36 -11.91 -10.19 4.60
C PRO A 36 -11.05 -10.99 5.58
N PRO A 37 -11.63 -11.97 6.32
CA PRO A 37 -10.88 -12.79 7.25
C PRO A 37 -9.68 -13.48 6.57
N GLY A 38 -8.52 -13.42 7.22
CA GLY A 38 -7.28 -14.01 6.70
C GLY A 38 -6.63 -13.24 5.55
N LYS A 39 -7.13 -12.05 5.20
CA LYS A 39 -6.52 -11.17 4.19
C LYS A 39 -6.04 -9.85 4.81
N ALA A 40 -5.15 -9.18 4.09
CA ALA A 40 -4.67 -7.84 4.40
C ALA A 40 -4.55 -7.03 3.11
N TYR A 41 -4.74 -5.72 3.19
CA TYR A 41 -4.48 -4.80 2.10
C TYR A 41 -3.06 -4.23 2.22
N LEU A 42 -2.36 -4.15 1.10
CA LEU A 42 -1.14 -3.36 1.00
C LEU A 42 -1.53 -1.89 0.89
N VAL A 43 -0.96 -1.06 1.75
CA VAL A 43 -1.25 0.38 1.83
C VAL A 43 0.03 1.19 1.66
N ASP A 44 -0.12 2.47 1.34
CA ASP A 44 1.01 3.39 1.20
C ASP A 44 1.65 3.72 2.56
N GLY A 45 2.86 4.27 2.55
CA GLY A 45 3.64 4.66 3.74
C GLY A 45 2.98 5.74 4.62
N GLY A 46 1.92 6.39 4.12
CA GLY A 46 1.05 7.31 4.88
C GLY A 46 0.15 6.61 5.90
N TYR A 47 -0.02 5.28 5.80
CA TYR A 47 -0.87 4.50 6.69
C TYR A 47 -0.09 3.84 7.83
N ALA A 48 -0.79 3.56 8.94
CA ALA A 48 -0.24 2.78 10.04
C ALA A 48 -0.32 1.28 9.73
N ASN A 49 0.73 0.54 10.09
CA ASN A 49 0.74 -0.92 10.01
C ASN A 49 -0.21 -1.54 11.04
N THR A 50 -1.12 -2.39 10.59
CA THR A 50 -2.02 -3.21 11.43
C THR A 50 -2.08 -4.64 10.89
N SER A 51 -2.79 -5.54 11.58
CA SER A 51 -3.03 -6.91 11.08
C SER A 51 -3.76 -6.94 9.74
N SER A 52 -4.50 -5.88 9.40
CA SER A 52 -5.33 -5.79 8.20
C SER A 52 -4.75 -4.86 7.11
N PHE A 53 -3.80 -4.00 7.46
CA PHE A 53 -3.19 -3.02 6.57
C PHE A 53 -1.66 -3.04 6.69
N LEU A 54 -0.99 -3.36 5.59
CA LEU A 54 0.46 -3.54 5.55
C LEU A 54 1.11 -2.41 4.74
N ALA A 55 1.69 -1.45 5.45
CA ALA A 55 2.48 -0.33 4.93
C ALA A 55 3.96 -0.71 4.83
N PRO A 56 4.72 -0.11 3.89
CA PRO A 56 6.16 -0.34 3.79
C PRO A 56 6.90 0.04 5.08
N TYR A 57 7.96 -0.70 5.38
CA TYR A 57 8.82 -0.41 6.52
C TYR A 57 9.55 0.92 6.30
N ARG A 58 9.38 1.85 7.23
CA ARG A 58 10.07 3.14 7.23
C ARG A 58 11.55 2.99 7.59
N GLY A 59 12.40 3.85 7.03
CA GLY A 59 13.84 3.86 7.30
C GLY A 59 14.61 2.69 6.66
N VAL A 60 13.96 1.96 5.75
CA VAL A 60 14.53 0.86 4.98
C VAL A 60 14.33 1.18 3.51
N LYS A 61 15.26 0.77 2.64
CA LYS A 61 15.18 1.03 1.20
C LYS A 61 13.83 0.59 0.65
N TYR A 62 13.22 1.43 -0.17
CA TYR A 62 11.86 1.24 -0.68
C TYR A 62 11.79 1.43 -2.19
N HIS A 63 12.50 2.43 -2.73
CA HIS A 63 12.44 2.69 -4.16
C HIS A 63 13.34 1.71 -4.93
N LEU A 64 12.82 1.14 -6.02
CA LEU A 64 13.57 0.25 -6.91
C LEU A 64 14.89 0.87 -7.41
N LYS A 65 14.93 2.20 -7.55
CA LYS A 65 16.13 2.97 -7.91
C LYS A 65 17.24 2.90 -6.84
N GLU A 66 16.91 2.71 -5.57
CA GLU A 66 17.87 2.62 -4.45
C GLU A 66 18.62 1.28 -4.44
N PHE A 67 18.13 0.28 -5.18
CA PHE A 67 18.79 -1.01 -5.35
C PHE A 67 19.82 -1.02 -6.48
N GLY A 68 19.99 0.11 -7.19
CA GLY A 68 21.03 0.35 -8.20
C GLY A 68 20.85 -0.40 -9.52
N ALA A 69 21.68 -0.07 -10.51
CA ALA A 69 21.77 -0.79 -11.78
C ALA A 69 22.32 -2.21 -11.52
N GLY A 70 21.41 -3.14 -11.24
CA GLY A 70 21.74 -4.53 -10.91
C GLY A 70 20.82 -5.22 -9.91
N HIS A 71 19.75 -4.56 -9.42
CA HIS A 71 18.86 -5.13 -8.39
C HIS A 71 19.68 -5.76 -7.26
N ARG A 72 20.46 -4.95 -6.52
CA ARG A 72 21.15 -5.45 -5.33
C ARG A 72 20.12 -6.18 -4.49
N ARG A 73 20.32 -7.49 -4.29
CA ARG A 73 19.32 -8.33 -3.63
C ARG A 73 19.02 -7.77 -2.25
N PRO A 74 17.75 -7.77 -1.81
CA PRO A 74 17.37 -7.38 -0.47
C PRO A 74 18.23 -8.10 0.56
N GLN A 75 18.85 -7.36 1.48
CA GLN A 75 19.79 -7.91 2.45
C GLN A 75 19.10 -8.36 3.73
N ASN A 76 17.90 -7.85 3.98
CA ASN A 76 17.12 -8.17 5.16
C ASN A 76 15.63 -8.39 4.81
N PRO A 77 14.86 -9.07 5.70
CA PRO A 77 13.45 -9.33 5.44
C PRO A 77 12.59 -8.08 5.22
N LYS A 78 12.97 -6.94 5.81
CA LYS A 78 12.23 -5.67 5.65
C LYS A 78 12.46 -5.07 4.26
N GLU A 79 13.68 -5.10 3.76
CA GLU A 79 14.02 -4.72 2.38
C GLU A 79 13.30 -5.64 1.38
N LEU A 80 13.23 -6.95 1.66
CA LEU A 80 12.54 -7.88 0.78
C LEU A 80 11.04 -7.60 0.71
N PHE A 81 10.44 -7.25 1.85
CA PHE A 81 9.04 -6.82 1.90
C PHE A 81 8.84 -5.52 1.12
N ASN A 82 9.67 -4.51 1.37
CA ASN A 82 9.58 -3.21 0.71
C ASN A 82 9.78 -3.29 -0.80
N ASP A 83 10.75 -4.08 -1.27
CA ASP A 83 11.00 -4.32 -2.69
C ASP A 83 9.78 -4.96 -3.38
N ARG A 84 9.20 -6.01 -2.76
CA ARG A 84 7.98 -6.65 -3.28
C ARG A 84 6.76 -5.71 -3.24
N HIS A 85 6.65 -4.88 -2.22
CA HIS A 85 5.61 -3.85 -2.11
C HIS A 85 5.75 -2.83 -3.24
N ALA A 86 6.96 -2.31 -3.47
CA ALA A 86 7.26 -1.36 -4.53
C ALA A 86 7.02 -1.94 -5.93
N LEU A 87 7.42 -3.20 -6.18
CA LEU A 87 7.14 -3.91 -7.43
C LEU A 87 5.63 -4.06 -7.71
N ARG A 88 4.81 -4.15 -6.66
CA ARG A 88 3.34 -4.20 -6.80
C ARG A 88 2.81 -2.82 -7.20
N CYS A 89 3.27 -1.77 -6.53
CA CYS A 89 2.82 -0.39 -6.76
C CYS A 89 3.32 0.20 -8.10
N GLU A 90 4.52 -0.17 -8.58
CA GLU A 90 5.00 0.23 -9.92
C GLU A 90 4.16 -0.39 -11.05
N LYS A 91 3.63 -1.61 -10.87
CA LYS A 91 2.76 -2.23 -11.88
C LYS A 91 1.44 -1.48 -12.01
N ASP A 92 0.87 -1.04 -10.88
CA ASP A 92 -0.33 -0.19 -10.88
C ASP A 92 -0.10 1.12 -11.67
N SER A 93 1.14 1.65 -11.65
CA SER A 93 1.50 2.92 -12.30
C SER A 93 1.79 2.82 -13.81
N ARG A 94 2.11 1.63 -14.34
CA ARG A 94 2.38 1.43 -15.78
C ARG A 94 1.14 1.02 -16.58
N SER A 95 0.03 0.76 -15.89
CA SER A 95 -1.25 0.39 -16.48
C SER A 95 -2.31 1.50 -16.42
N ALA A 96 -1.92 2.71 -15.99
CA ALA A 96 -2.74 3.92 -15.99
C ALA A 96 -2.35 4.86 -17.15
#